data_AF-A0A435F1I2-F1
#
_entry.id   AF-A0A435F1I2-F1
#
_cell.length_a   1.000
_cell.length_b   1.000
_cell.length_c   1.000
_cell.angle_alpha   90.00
_cell.angle_beta   90.00
_cell.angle_gamma   90.00
#
_symmetry.space_group_name_H-M   'P 1'
#
loop_
_entity.id
_entity.type
_entity.pdbx_description
1 polymer ?
#
loop_
_entity_poly.entity_id
_entity_poly.type
_entity_poly.pdbx_seq_one_letter_code
_entity_poly.pdbx_strand_id
1 'polypeptide(L)'
;MAELAQSARHFRALVIATTRPESGSWLAASNPRHISLKPLNREQTRLAIAAMWPQGTPSTSPEFLDVVERVTGGVPLFIEEICQWMTENAASATDRLEQTATRSHASVFESVIEARLETLGSAREVARAAAVAGNRFNQELLRALLPELDDEIIANALDTLSDAGFLIRVRPSGAPVYGVRHALIQETIYNATLRKRRQALHRRLFAAVSRNRNLAGWLGTAEVAEHAERAGLLEDAIAQFVIAGTESSSRSAMAEARQILEHALALCERVAAADTRDALRLSAMIVLGPILTAVEGPNSAPARKLYEDGVVIARRRPVAERAKWFPIYWGWWFTDTVMDGERAEVVLSDLRDVEDAEVQLQARHCVWAIDFNLGRHDRCIATVDAGLSLYEHGHGKAHAALFGGHDARVCGLAHRALSMWFVGKPAGALHSMSEARSWAQQTGHAGSIAHAYLNEAMLHCYRRDFSMLRSVIADLRHLTERHHMPALAAAAQIFEGWCDGNAGQVEGGRDKMR
;
A
#
# COMPACT_ATOMS: atom_id res chain seq x y z
N MET A 1 -5.86 2.26 -12.45
CA MET A 1 -6.90 2.30 -13.52
C MET A 1 -7.63 3.65 -13.59
N ALA A 2 -8.07 4.25 -12.47
CA ALA A 2 -8.65 5.61 -12.44
C ALA A 2 -7.73 6.67 -13.10
N GLU A 3 -6.46 6.71 -12.70
CA GLU A 3 -5.46 7.64 -13.25
C GLU A 3 -5.19 7.39 -14.74
N LEU A 4 -5.24 6.13 -15.19
CA LEU A 4 -5.09 5.78 -16.60
C LEU A 4 -6.25 6.38 -17.42
N ALA A 5 -7.49 6.25 -16.94
CA ALA A 5 -8.67 6.81 -17.61
C ALA A 5 -8.65 8.35 -17.67
N GLN A 6 -8.16 9.00 -16.62
CA GLN A 6 -8.04 10.46 -16.56
C GLN A 6 -6.90 10.97 -17.45
N SER A 7 -5.76 10.29 -17.43
CA SER A 7 -4.57 10.67 -18.19
C SER A 7 -4.72 10.39 -19.68
N ALA A 8 -5.40 9.30 -20.06
CA ALA A 8 -5.61 8.90 -21.45
C ALA A 8 -6.26 9.99 -22.31
N ARG A 9 -7.05 10.90 -21.71
CA ARG A 9 -7.63 12.06 -22.41
C ARG A 9 -6.61 13.03 -23.00
N HIS A 10 -5.38 13.02 -22.49
CA HIS A 10 -4.30 13.89 -22.95
C HIS A 10 -3.45 13.24 -24.07
N PHE A 11 -3.79 12.02 -24.50
CA PHE A 11 -3.06 11.27 -25.50
C PHE A 11 -3.99 10.83 -26.65
N ARG A 12 -3.43 10.58 -27.83
CA ARG A 12 -4.16 9.95 -28.96
C ARG A 12 -4.29 8.44 -28.74
N ALA A 13 -5.05 8.05 -27.72
CA ALA A 13 -5.23 6.65 -27.34
C ALA A 13 -6.73 6.32 -27.18
N LEU A 14 -7.11 5.09 -27.54
CA LEU A 14 -8.42 4.51 -27.23
C LEU A 14 -8.24 3.45 -26.14
N VAL A 15 -8.89 3.65 -24.99
CA VAL A 15 -8.88 2.68 -23.89
C VAL A 15 -10.17 1.85 -23.96
N ILE A 16 -10.02 0.54 -24.08
CA ILE A 16 -11.11 -0.43 -23.96
C ILE A 16 -10.91 -1.19 -22.65
N ALA A 17 -11.92 -1.18 -21.79
CA ALA A 17 -11.89 -1.89 -20.53
C ALA A 17 -13.15 -2.76 -20.38
N THR A 18 -12.97 -3.94 -19.79
CA THR A 18 -14.06 -4.84 -19.40
C THR A 18 -14.20 -4.79 -17.88
N THR A 19 -15.42 -4.63 -17.39
CA THR A 19 -15.70 -4.56 -15.94
C THR A 19 -17.06 -5.16 -15.63
N ARG A 20 -17.22 -5.69 -14.41
CA ARG A 20 -18.55 -5.96 -13.85
C ARG A 20 -19.23 -4.63 -13.50
N PRO A 21 -20.58 -4.55 -13.51
CA PRO A 21 -21.32 -3.30 -13.30
C PRO A 21 -20.95 -2.58 -11.99
N GLU A 22 -20.70 -3.34 -10.94
CA GLU A 22 -20.39 -2.85 -9.59
C GLU A 22 -18.92 -2.48 -9.35
N SER A 23 -18.02 -2.74 -10.31
CA SER A 23 -16.57 -2.49 -10.18
C SER A 23 -16.06 -1.30 -11.02
N GLY A 24 -16.95 -0.58 -11.70
CA GLY A 24 -16.61 0.43 -12.72
C GLY A 24 -16.61 1.89 -12.25
N SER A 25 -16.75 2.18 -10.95
CA SER A 25 -16.89 3.56 -10.45
C SER A 25 -15.75 4.50 -10.86
N TRP A 26 -14.54 3.96 -11.00
CA TRP A 26 -13.34 4.70 -11.43
C TRP A 26 -13.40 5.22 -12.88
N LEU A 27 -14.26 4.63 -13.73
CA LEU A 27 -14.46 5.07 -15.10
C LEU A 27 -15.42 6.26 -15.21
N ALA A 28 -16.26 6.51 -14.20
CA ALA A 28 -17.30 7.54 -14.25
C ALA A 28 -16.74 8.94 -14.53
N ALA A 29 -15.57 9.27 -13.96
CA ALA A 29 -14.89 10.54 -14.18
C ALA A 29 -14.49 10.78 -15.65
N SER A 30 -14.40 9.71 -16.45
CA SER A 30 -13.96 9.75 -17.85
C SER A 30 -15.12 9.80 -18.88
N ASN A 31 -16.38 9.83 -18.44
CA ASN A 31 -17.59 9.80 -19.30
C ASN A 31 -17.48 8.82 -20.50
N PRO A 32 -17.20 7.52 -20.24
CA PRO A 32 -16.92 6.57 -21.30
C PRO A 32 -18.20 6.14 -22.02
N ARG A 33 -18.05 5.65 -23.25
CA ARG A 33 -19.15 4.95 -23.93
C ARG A 33 -19.32 3.57 -23.32
N HIS A 34 -20.45 3.35 -22.64
CA HIS A 34 -20.78 2.05 -22.07
C HIS A 34 -21.46 1.15 -23.11
N ILE A 35 -20.91 -0.05 -23.31
CA ILE A 35 -21.53 -1.11 -24.10
C ILE A 35 -21.87 -2.25 -23.12
N SER A 36 -23.15 -2.43 -22.84
CA SER A 36 -23.62 -3.52 -21.99
C SER A 36 -23.69 -4.81 -22.80
N LEU A 37 -22.87 -5.80 -22.43
CA LEU A 37 -22.89 -7.12 -23.04
C LEU A 37 -24.01 -7.95 -22.37
N LYS A 38 -25.14 -8.07 -23.05
CA LYS A 38 -26.25 -8.94 -22.64
C LYS A 38 -25.94 -10.39 -23.02
N PRO A 39 -26.56 -11.38 -22.35
CA PRO A 39 -26.54 -12.75 -22.83
C PRO A 39 -27.03 -12.83 -24.28
N LEU A 40 -26.51 -13.82 -25.01
CA LEU A 40 -26.89 -14.08 -26.39
C LEU A 40 -28.40 -14.36 -26.46
N ASN A 41 -29.06 -13.81 -27.46
CA ASN A 41 -30.46 -14.16 -27.71
C ASN A 41 -30.58 -15.61 -28.22
N ARG A 42 -31.81 -16.09 -28.40
CA ARG A 42 -32.09 -17.47 -28.86
C ARG A 42 -31.37 -17.83 -30.15
N GLU A 43 -31.47 -16.99 -31.18
CA GLU A 43 -30.84 -17.25 -32.48
C GLU A 43 -29.31 -17.27 -32.37
N GLN A 44 -28.73 -16.30 -31.66
CA GLN A 44 -27.29 -16.20 -31.41
C GLN A 44 -26.76 -17.38 -30.60
N THR A 45 -27.52 -17.85 -29.60
CA THR A 45 -27.18 -19.01 -28.78
C THR A 45 -27.13 -20.28 -29.64
N ARG A 46 -28.12 -20.48 -30.51
CA ARG A 46 -28.13 -21.62 -31.44
C ARG A 46 -26.97 -21.58 -32.43
N LEU A 47 -26.64 -20.39 -32.95
CA LEU A 47 -25.45 -20.21 -33.80
C LEU A 47 -24.14 -20.51 -33.05
N ALA A 48 -24.03 -20.07 -31.79
CA ALA A 48 -22.87 -20.34 -30.96
C ALA A 48 -22.72 -21.84 -30.66
N ILE A 49 -23.80 -22.53 -30.30
CA ILE A 49 -23.81 -23.99 -30.09
C ILE A 49 -23.38 -24.70 -31.37
N ALA A 50 -23.96 -24.36 -32.52
CA ALA A 50 -23.62 -24.98 -33.80
C ALA A 50 -22.16 -24.76 -34.19
N ALA A 51 -21.61 -23.58 -33.92
CA ALA A 51 -20.21 -23.25 -34.20
C ALA A 51 -19.22 -23.99 -33.29
N MET A 52 -19.61 -24.28 -32.04
CA MET A 52 -18.78 -24.98 -31.06
C MET A 52 -19.07 -26.48 -30.99
N TRP A 53 -20.02 -26.99 -31.78
CA TRP A 53 -20.42 -28.39 -31.72
C TRP A 53 -19.31 -29.31 -32.25
N PRO A 54 -19.04 -30.44 -31.59
CA PRO A 54 -17.91 -31.28 -31.97
C PRO A 54 -18.23 -32.05 -33.26
N GLN A 55 -17.29 -31.99 -34.22
CA GLN A 55 -17.35 -32.71 -35.49
C GLN A 55 -17.49 -34.22 -35.24
N GLY A 56 -18.47 -34.87 -35.87
CA GLY A 56 -18.70 -36.33 -35.75
C GLY A 56 -19.63 -36.77 -34.63
N THR A 57 -20.13 -35.84 -33.80
CA THR A 57 -21.20 -36.12 -32.81
C THR A 57 -22.56 -36.03 -33.51
N PRO A 58 -23.52 -36.96 -33.27
CA PRO A 58 -24.84 -36.91 -33.89
C PRO A 58 -25.48 -35.52 -33.74
N SER A 59 -26.16 -35.03 -34.78
CA SER A 59 -26.85 -33.74 -34.77
C SER A 59 -27.67 -33.58 -33.49
N THR A 60 -27.49 -32.45 -32.81
CA THR A 60 -28.28 -32.07 -31.65
C THR A 60 -29.77 -32.19 -31.96
N SER A 61 -30.51 -33.00 -31.19
CA SER A 61 -31.97 -33.01 -31.33
C SER A 61 -32.51 -31.61 -31.01
N PRO A 62 -33.66 -31.21 -31.59
CA PRO A 62 -34.29 -29.94 -31.26
C PRO A 62 -34.57 -29.78 -29.75
N GLU A 63 -34.92 -30.87 -29.07
CA GLU A 63 -35.14 -30.87 -27.62
C GLU A 63 -33.84 -30.57 -26.84
N PHE A 64 -32.72 -31.14 -27.28
CA PHE A 64 -31.42 -30.90 -26.66
C PHE A 64 -30.95 -29.45 -26.82
N LEU A 65 -31.14 -28.85 -28.00
CA LEU A 65 -30.84 -27.43 -28.21
C LEU A 65 -31.65 -26.53 -27.27
N ASP A 66 -32.92 -26.86 -27.05
CA ASP A 66 -33.78 -26.12 -26.13
C ASP A 66 -33.36 -26.32 -24.66
N VAL A 67 -32.84 -27.50 -24.29
CA VAL A 67 -32.24 -27.75 -22.96
C VAL A 67 -30.97 -26.93 -22.76
N VAL A 68 -30.03 -26.95 -23.72
CA VAL A 68 -28.79 -26.16 -23.63
C VAL A 68 -29.08 -24.66 -23.62
N GLU A 69 -30.00 -24.19 -24.44
CA GLU A 69 -30.44 -22.79 -24.44
C GLU A 69 -30.96 -22.38 -23.06
N ARG A 70 -31.87 -23.19 -22.49
CA ARG A 70 -32.45 -22.95 -21.16
C ARG A 70 -31.41 -22.97 -20.05
N VAL A 71 -30.46 -23.90 -20.09
CA VAL A 71 -29.46 -24.09 -19.03
C VAL A 71 -28.36 -23.01 -19.08
N THR A 72 -27.94 -22.61 -20.28
CA THR A 72 -26.86 -21.63 -20.46
C THR A 72 -27.36 -20.20 -20.27
N GLY A 73 -28.65 -19.95 -20.51
CA GLY A 73 -29.22 -18.61 -20.51
C GLY A 73 -28.57 -17.66 -21.51
N GLY A 74 -27.95 -18.19 -22.57
CA GLY A 74 -27.21 -17.41 -23.58
C GLY A 74 -25.85 -16.91 -23.12
N VAL A 75 -25.28 -17.42 -22.02
CA VAL A 75 -23.93 -17.05 -21.57
C VAL A 75 -22.88 -17.82 -22.39
N PRO A 76 -22.01 -17.16 -23.18
CA PRO A 76 -21.07 -17.83 -24.08
C PRO A 76 -20.18 -18.87 -23.42
N LEU A 77 -19.65 -18.57 -22.23
CA LEU A 77 -18.83 -19.51 -21.47
C LEU A 77 -19.60 -20.78 -21.11
N PHE A 78 -20.89 -20.67 -20.75
CA PHE A 78 -21.67 -21.84 -20.35
C PHE A 78 -21.94 -22.72 -21.57
N ILE A 79 -22.19 -22.11 -22.73
CA ILE A 79 -22.35 -22.80 -24.00
C ILE A 79 -21.08 -23.60 -24.31
N GLU A 80 -19.92 -22.95 -24.25
CA GLU A 80 -18.62 -23.56 -24.50
C GLU A 80 -18.36 -24.76 -23.59
N GLU A 81 -18.56 -24.61 -22.28
CA GLU A 81 -18.32 -25.69 -21.31
C GLU A 81 -19.28 -26.88 -21.47
N ILE A 82 -20.54 -26.63 -21.85
CA ILE A 82 -21.50 -27.70 -22.13
C ILE A 82 -21.14 -28.42 -23.44
N CYS A 83 -20.81 -27.69 -24.51
CA CYS A 83 -20.36 -28.29 -25.76
C CYS A 83 -19.08 -29.14 -25.57
N GLN A 84 -18.15 -28.65 -24.75
CA GLN A 84 -16.95 -29.39 -24.40
C GLN A 84 -17.27 -30.66 -23.59
N TRP A 85 -18.16 -30.56 -22.60
CA TRP A 85 -18.62 -31.72 -21.83
C TRP A 85 -19.29 -32.79 -22.70
N MET A 86 -20.05 -32.39 -23.71
CA MET A 86 -20.66 -33.31 -24.68
C MET A 86 -19.62 -34.06 -25.52
N THR A 87 -18.49 -33.42 -25.85
CA THR A 87 -17.35 -34.08 -26.51
C THR A 87 -16.77 -35.18 -25.63
N GLU A 88 -16.67 -34.90 -24.33
CA GLU A 88 -16.00 -35.77 -23.37
C GLU A 88 -16.90 -36.95 -22.94
N ASN A 89 -18.24 -36.79 -22.92
CA ASN A 89 -19.18 -37.82 -22.46
C ASN A 89 -20.63 -37.67 -23.00
N ALA A 90 -20.83 -37.75 -24.32
CA ALA A 90 -22.11 -37.48 -24.99
C ALA A 90 -23.35 -38.20 -24.42
N ALA A 91 -23.26 -39.51 -24.10
CA ALA A 91 -24.41 -40.30 -23.64
C ALA A 91 -24.84 -39.94 -22.20
N SER A 92 -23.90 -39.80 -21.27
CA SER A 92 -24.21 -39.47 -19.87
C SER A 92 -24.50 -37.98 -19.65
N ALA A 93 -23.99 -37.10 -20.51
CA ALA A 93 -24.19 -35.66 -20.40
C ALA A 93 -25.64 -35.25 -20.70
N THR A 94 -26.26 -35.89 -21.70
CA THR A 94 -27.66 -35.62 -22.10
C THR A 94 -28.64 -35.88 -20.96
N ASP A 95 -28.61 -37.07 -20.34
CA ASP A 95 -29.49 -37.43 -19.23
C ASP A 95 -29.32 -36.51 -18.01
N ARG A 96 -28.08 -36.09 -17.72
CA ARG A 96 -27.76 -35.21 -16.58
C ARG A 96 -28.19 -33.76 -16.81
N LEU A 97 -28.10 -33.27 -18.05
CA LEU A 97 -28.56 -31.92 -18.43
C LEU A 97 -30.08 -31.81 -18.31
N GLU A 98 -30.82 -32.83 -18.73
CA GLU A 98 -32.28 -32.85 -18.63
C GLU A 98 -32.75 -32.83 -17.16
N GLN A 99 -32.10 -33.59 -16.28
CA GLN A 99 -32.40 -33.63 -14.85
C GLN A 99 -32.07 -32.32 -14.10
N THR A 100 -31.17 -31.51 -14.64
CA THR A 100 -30.71 -30.26 -14.02
C THR A 100 -31.40 -29.01 -14.57
N ALA A 101 -32.24 -29.16 -15.59
CA ALA A 101 -32.85 -28.06 -16.33
C ALA A 101 -33.91 -27.23 -15.55
N THR A 102 -34.25 -27.63 -14.33
CA THR A 102 -35.10 -26.87 -13.39
C THR A 102 -34.30 -26.03 -12.40
N ARG A 103 -32.96 -26.15 -12.39
CA ARG A 103 -32.07 -25.44 -11.47
C ARG A 103 -31.62 -24.10 -12.06
N SER A 104 -30.98 -23.26 -11.25
CA SER A 104 -30.40 -21.99 -11.71
C SER A 104 -29.22 -22.24 -12.64
N HIS A 105 -28.98 -21.37 -13.63
CA HIS A 105 -27.88 -21.52 -14.60
C HIS A 105 -26.53 -21.70 -13.89
N ALA A 106 -26.28 -20.95 -12.81
CA ALA A 106 -25.04 -21.05 -12.02
C ALA A 106 -24.84 -22.45 -11.43
N SER A 107 -25.88 -23.05 -10.85
CA SER A 107 -25.79 -24.41 -10.30
C SER A 107 -25.59 -25.47 -11.37
N VAL A 108 -26.13 -25.27 -12.57
CA VAL A 108 -25.90 -26.20 -13.69
C VAL A 108 -24.46 -26.06 -14.18
N PHE A 109 -23.95 -24.84 -14.33
CA PHE A 109 -22.55 -24.60 -14.67
C PHE A 109 -21.58 -25.25 -13.68
N GLU A 110 -21.81 -25.09 -12.38
CA GLU A 110 -21.03 -25.76 -11.34
C GLU A 110 -21.04 -27.29 -11.51
N SER A 111 -22.22 -27.86 -11.79
CA SER A 111 -22.34 -29.31 -12.00
C SER A 111 -21.65 -29.79 -13.28
N VAL A 112 -21.65 -28.99 -14.35
CA VAL A 112 -20.93 -29.29 -15.59
C VAL A 112 -19.43 -29.28 -15.34
N ILE A 113 -18.90 -28.23 -14.71
CA ILE A 113 -17.47 -28.14 -14.39
C ILE A 113 -17.02 -29.31 -13.50
N GLU A 114 -17.80 -29.66 -12.47
CA GLU A 114 -17.47 -30.78 -11.59
C GLU A 114 -17.51 -32.12 -12.33
N ALA A 115 -18.54 -32.36 -13.15
CA ALA A 115 -18.67 -33.58 -13.95
C ALA A 115 -17.53 -33.72 -14.97
N ARG A 116 -17.12 -32.62 -15.60
CA ARG A 116 -15.94 -32.59 -16.48
C ARG A 116 -14.65 -32.86 -15.72
N LEU A 117 -14.48 -32.33 -14.51
CA LEU A 117 -13.28 -32.63 -13.71
C LEU A 117 -13.24 -34.07 -13.20
N GLU A 118 -14.39 -34.68 -12.90
CA GLU A 118 -14.48 -36.07 -12.44
C GLU A 118 -13.91 -37.07 -13.46
N THR A 119 -14.09 -36.80 -14.76
CA THR A 119 -13.60 -37.67 -15.84
C THR A 119 -12.08 -37.61 -16.00
N LEU A 120 -11.43 -36.56 -15.47
CA LEU A 120 -9.98 -36.35 -15.58
C LEU A 120 -9.17 -36.99 -14.45
N GLY A 121 -9.80 -37.76 -13.57
CA GLY A 121 -9.11 -38.57 -12.55
C GLY A 121 -8.17 -37.76 -11.66
N SER A 122 -6.88 -38.11 -11.64
CA SER A 122 -5.86 -37.46 -10.80
C SER A 122 -5.59 -35.99 -11.17
N ALA A 123 -5.88 -35.57 -12.41
CA ALA A 123 -5.74 -34.18 -12.83
C ALA A 123 -6.70 -33.22 -12.10
N ARG A 124 -7.78 -33.75 -11.51
CA ARG A 124 -8.71 -32.98 -10.66
C ARG A 124 -8.01 -32.35 -9.45
N GLU A 125 -7.07 -33.05 -8.81
CA GLU A 125 -6.33 -32.48 -7.68
C GLU A 125 -5.39 -31.36 -8.12
N VAL A 126 -4.78 -31.48 -9.31
CA VAL A 126 -3.97 -30.43 -9.92
C VAL A 126 -4.82 -29.22 -10.28
N ALA A 127 -6.03 -29.42 -10.82
CA ALA A 127 -6.96 -28.33 -11.11
C ALA A 127 -7.38 -27.56 -9.84
N ARG A 128 -7.61 -28.26 -8.72
CA ARG A 128 -7.91 -27.65 -7.42
C ARG A 128 -6.74 -26.85 -6.87
N ALA A 129 -5.52 -27.39 -6.96
CA ALA A 129 -4.31 -26.67 -6.56
C ALA A 129 -4.06 -25.43 -7.44
N ALA A 130 -4.25 -25.56 -8.76
CA ALA A 130 -4.20 -24.45 -9.72
C ALA A 130 -5.21 -23.35 -9.38
N ALA A 131 -6.45 -23.73 -9.04
CA ALA A 131 -7.50 -22.79 -8.66
C ALA A 131 -7.14 -21.99 -7.39
N VAL A 132 -6.43 -22.61 -6.44
CA VAL A 132 -5.87 -21.92 -5.25
C VAL A 132 -4.66 -21.06 -5.60
N ALA A 133 -3.79 -21.51 -6.51
CA ALA A 133 -2.57 -20.80 -6.88
C ALA A 133 -2.83 -19.46 -7.59
N GLY A 134 -3.97 -19.32 -8.27
CA GLY A 134 -4.42 -18.06 -8.84
C GLY A 134 -4.30 -17.99 -10.36
N ASN A 135 -4.16 -16.77 -10.89
CA ASN A 135 -4.13 -16.51 -12.33
C ASN A 135 -2.89 -17.06 -13.04
N ARG A 136 -1.81 -17.33 -12.30
CA ARG A 136 -0.52 -17.79 -12.84
C ARG A 136 0.11 -18.79 -11.89
N PHE A 137 0.59 -19.90 -12.44
CA PHE A 137 1.34 -20.92 -11.73
C PHE A 137 2.24 -21.72 -12.68
N ASN A 138 3.22 -22.42 -12.14
CA ASN A 138 4.10 -23.33 -12.89
C ASN A 138 4.12 -24.70 -12.20
N GLN A 139 4.74 -25.68 -12.86
CA GLN A 139 4.87 -27.04 -12.32
C GLN A 139 5.63 -27.07 -10.98
N GLU A 140 6.65 -26.22 -10.82
CA GLU A 140 7.46 -26.15 -9.60
C GLU A 140 6.63 -25.72 -8.38
N LEU A 141 5.75 -24.73 -8.55
CA LEU A 141 4.79 -24.33 -7.54
C LEU A 141 3.79 -25.45 -7.23
N LEU A 142 3.22 -26.08 -8.26
CA LEU A 142 2.27 -27.19 -8.06
C LEU A 142 2.88 -28.38 -7.32
N ARG A 143 4.16 -28.71 -7.56
CA ARG A 143 4.92 -29.69 -6.78
C ARG A 143 4.96 -29.33 -5.30
N ALA A 144 5.18 -28.06 -4.97
CA ALA A 144 5.16 -27.61 -3.58
C ALA A 144 3.76 -27.67 -2.93
N LEU A 145 2.69 -27.51 -3.74
CA LEU A 145 1.31 -27.60 -3.28
C LEU A 145 0.82 -29.04 -3.13
N LEU A 146 1.35 -29.96 -3.94
CA LEU A 146 0.96 -31.38 -4.03
C LEU A 146 2.20 -32.29 -3.91
N PRO A 147 2.94 -32.27 -2.79
CA PRO A 147 4.11 -33.12 -2.57
C PRO A 147 3.80 -34.63 -2.58
N GLU A 148 2.53 -34.99 -2.50
CA GLU A 148 2.06 -36.37 -2.65
C GLU A 148 2.04 -36.88 -4.11
N LEU A 149 2.21 -36.01 -5.10
CA LEU A 149 2.23 -36.36 -6.52
C LEU A 149 3.63 -36.21 -7.11
N ASP A 150 4.03 -37.18 -7.93
CA ASP A 150 5.29 -37.14 -8.65
C ASP A 150 5.25 -36.14 -9.81
N ASP A 151 6.42 -35.67 -10.23
CA ASP A 151 6.56 -34.65 -11.27
C ASP A 151 5.92 -35.02 -12.60
N GLU A 152 6.02 -36.29 -12.97
CA GLU A 152 5.44 -36.84 -14.20
C GLU A 152 3.90 -36.81 -14.14
N ILE A 153 3.31 -37.09 -12.97
CA ILE A 153 1.85 -37.00 -12.77
C ILE A 153 1.40 -35.55 -12.90
N ILE A 154 2.14 -34.60 -12.33
CA ILE A 154 1.81 -33.17 -12.42
C ILE A 154 1.95 -32.69 -13.88
N ALA A 155 2.99 -33.10 -14.59
CA ALA A 155 3.19 -32.75 -16.01
C ALA A 155 2.04 -33.30 -16.88
N ASN A 156 1.72 -34.59 -16.74
CA ASN A 156 0.63 -35.22 -17.48
C ASN A 156 -0.73 -34.58 -17.16
N ALA A 157 -0.96 -34.21 -15.89
CA ALA A 157 -2.17 -33.50 -15.49
C ALA A 157 -2.25 -32.09 -16.08
N LEU A 158 -1.13 -31.37 -16.17
CA LEU A 158 -1.08 -30.05 -16.81
C LEU A 158 -1.43 -30.13 -18.30
N ASP A 159 -0.89 -31.11 -19.01
CA ASP A 159 -1.23 -31.32 -20.43
C ASP A 159 -2.69 -31.77 -20.58
N THR A 160 -3.16 -32.73 -19.76
CA THR A 160 -4.57 -33.17 -19.75
C THR A 160 -5.54 -32.01 -19.50
N LEU A 161 -5.23 -31.13 -18.53
CA LEU A 161 -6.06 -29.96 -18.22
C LEU A 161 -5.99 -28.89 -19.30
N SER A 162 -4.87 -28.78 -20.02
CA SER A 162 -4.76 -27.90 -21.18
C SER A 162 -5.56 -28.42 -22.37
N ASP A 163 -5.51 -29.72 -22.65
CA ASP A 163 -6.27 -30.37 -23.73
C ASP A 163 -7.78 -30.33 -23.46
N ALA A 164 -8.18 -30.50 -22.19
CA ALA A 164 -9.56 -30.31 -21.75
C ALA A 164 -9.95 -28.82 -21.64
N GLY A 165 -9.07 -27.87 -21.97
CA GLY A 165 -9.38 -26.44 -21.97
C GLY A 165 -9.56 -25.83 -20.56
N PHE A 166 -9.19 -26.49 -19.48
CA PHE A 166 -9.18 -25.84 -18.16
C PHE A 166 -8.03 -24.83 -18.05
N LEU A 167 -6.88 -25.12 -18.66
CA LEU A 167 -5.67 -24.32 -18.53
C LEU A 167 -5.16 -23.78 -19.87
N ILE A 168 -4.59 -22.59 -19.83
CA ILE A 168 -3.86 -21.97 -20.95
C ILE A 168 -2.39 -21.76 -20.58
N ARG A 169 -1.50 -21.84 -21.58
CA ARG A 169 -0.10 -21.43 -21.43
C ARG A 169 0.02 -19.92 -21.63
N VAL A 170 0.51 -19.22 -20.60
CA VAL A 170 0.50 -17.74 -20.51
C VAL A 170 1.79 -17.11 -21.06
N ARG A 171 2.88 -17.88 -21.17
CA ARG A 171 4.16 -17.39 -21.73
C ARG A 171 4.68 -18.29 -22.86
N PRO A 172 5.12 -17.69 -24.00
CA PRO A 172 5.75 -18.45 -25.08
C PRO A 172 7.24 -18.79 -24.86
N SER A 173 7.94 -18.12 -23.93
CA SER A 173 9.38 -18.34 -23.69
C SER A 173 9.72 -18.58 -22.21
N GLY A 174 10.69 -19.47 -21.97
CA GLY A 174 11.11 -19.94 -20.65
C GLY A 174 10.35 -21.19 -20.17
N ALA A 175 10.46 -21.51 -18.89
CA ALA A 175 9.67 -22.59 -18.27
C ALA A 175 8.15 -22.29 -18.40
N PRO A 176 7.31 -23.29 -18.69
CA PRO A 176 5.89 -23.07 -18.96
C PRO A 176 5.18 -22.50 -17.72
N VAL A 177 4.50 -21.37 -17.92
CA VAL A 177 3.59 -20.77 -16.94
C VAL A 177 2.17 -20.98 -17.44
N TYR A 178 1.33 -21.50 -16.57
CA TYR A 178 -0.06 -21.81 -16.84
C TYR A 178 -0.96 -20.80 -16.11
N GLY A 179 -2.18 -20.65 -16.61
CA GLY A 179 -3.27 -19.95 -15.95
C GLY A 179 -4.57 -20.69 -16.22
N VAL A 180 -5.53 -20.58 -15.31
CA VAL A 180 -6.89 -21.09 -15.57
C VAL A 180 -7.50 -20.24 -16.68
N ARG A 181 -8.08 -20.88 -17.71
CA ARG A 181 -8.56 -20.18 -18.92
C ARG A 181 -9.56 -19.07 -18.61
N HIS A 182 -10.39 -19.25 -17.59
CA HIS A 182 -11.40 -18.28 -17.21
C HIS A 182 -11.56 -18.15 -15.68
N ALA A 183 -11.71 -16.92 -15.19
CA ALA A 183 -11.84 -16.63 -13.76
C ALA A 183 -13.05 -17.33 -13.12
N LEU A 184 -14.18 -17.44 -13.83
CA LEU A 184 -15.35 -18.17 -13.33
C LEU A 184 -15.09 -19.68 -13.18
N ILE A 185 -14.34 -20.30 -14.10
CA ILE A 185 -13.94 -21.70 -13.96
C ILE A 185 -13.08 -21.86 -12.72
N GLN A 186 -12.08 -20.98 -12.54
CA GLN A 186 -11.23 -20.97 -11.35
C GLN A 186 -12.07 -20.85 -10.07
N GLU A 187 -13.01 -19.90 -10.02
CA GLU A 187 -13.89 -19.65 -8.88
C GLU A 187 -14.76 -20.87 -8.56
N THR A 188 -15.36 -21.49 -9.58
CA THR A 188 -16.15 -22.72 -9.44
C THR A 188 -15.32 -23.85 -8.84
N ILE A 189 -14.13 -24.13 -9.38
CA ILE A 189 -13.23 -25.18 -8.87
C ILE A 189 -12.77 -24.87 -7.44
N TYR A 190 -12.42 -23.62 -7.18
CA TYR A 190 -12.00 -23.14 -5.87
C TYR A 190 -13.12 -23.31 -4.84
N ASN A 191 -14.36 -22.91 -5.17
CA ASN A 191 -15.49 -22.98 -4.25
C ASN A 191 -16.00 -24.40 -4.02
N ALA A 192 -15.91 -25.28 -5.02
CA ALA A 192 -16.18 -26.72 -4.88
C ALA A 192 -15.16 -27.42 -3.97
N THR A 193 -13.96 -26.85 -3.79
CA THR A 193 -12.93 -27.43 -2.93
C THR A 193 -13.26 -27.20 -1.45
N LEU A 194 -13.27 -28.31 -0.67
CA LEU A 194 -13.52 -28.28 0.77
C LEU A 194 -12.65 -27.24 1.48
N ARG A 195 -13.26 -26.49 2.42
CA ARG A 195 -12.60 -25.40 3.16
C ARG A 195 -11.26 -25.83 3.78
N LYS A 196 -11.19 -27.00 4.39
CA LYS A 196 -9.96 -27.54 5.01
C LYS A 196 -8.85 -27.78 3.98
N ARG A 197 -9.21 -28.27 2.78
CA ARG A 197 -8.24 -28.49 1.68
C ARG A 197 -7.76 -27.18 1.09
N ARG A 198 -8.65 -26.20 0.85
CA ARG A 198 -8.26 -24.83 0.45
C ARG A 198 -7.27 -24.21 1.43
N GLN A 199 -7.58 -24.25 2.73
CA GLN A 199 -6.71 -23.71 3.77
C GLN A 199 -5.33 -24.39 3.77
N ALA A 200 -5.27 -25.71 3.58
CA ALA A 200 -4.01 -26.45 3.49
C ALA A 200 -3.19 -26.06 2.25
N LEU A 201 -3.83 -25.90 1.09
CA LEU A 201 -3.16 -25.46 -0.14
C LEU A 201 -2.63 -24.02 -0.01
N HIS A 202 -3.41 -23.10 0.55
CA HIS A 202 -2.96 -21.74 0.86
C HIS A 202 -1.74 -21.73 1.80
N ARG A 203 -1.75 -22.58 2.83
CA ARG A 203 -0.63 -22.73 3.76
C ARG A 203 0.64 -23.23 3.08
N ARG A 204 0.51 -24.26 2.23
CA ARG A 204 1.63 -24.80 1.44
C ARG A 204 2.20 -23.75 0.48
N LEU A 205 1.33 -23.02 -0.23
CA LEU A 205 1.73 -21.96 -1.14
C LEU A 205 2.50 -20.86 -0.39
N PHE A 206 1.93 -20.33 0.70
CA PHE A 206 2.59 -19.30 1.50
C PHE A 206 3.96 -19.78 2.01
N ALA A 207 4.05 -20.99 2.55
CA ALA A 207 5.30 -21.55 3.05
C ALA A 207 6.35 -21.73 1.93
N ALA A 208 5.94 -22.20 0.76
CA ALA A 208 6.84 -22.38 -0.38
C ALA A 208 7.39 -21.04 -0.90
N VAL A 209 6.50 -20.06 -1.13
CA VAL A 209 6.88 -18.74 -1.64
C VAL A 209 7.70 -17.94 -0.63
N SER A 210 7.44 -18.12 0.67
CA SER A 210 8.24 -17.49 1.74
C SER A 210 9.66 -18.05 1.82
N ARG A 211 9.88 -19.32 1.48
CA ARG A 211 11.21 -19.94 1.42
C ARG A 211 11.96 -19.59 0.14
N ASN A 212 11.26 -19.51 -0.98
CA ASN A 212 11.84 -19.18 -2.27
C ASN A 212 10.88 -18.32 -3.09
N ARG A 213 11.13 -17.00 -3.12
CA ARG A 213 10.29 -16.04 -3.84
C ARG A 213 10.25 -16.30 -5.34
N ASN A 214 11.30 -16.90 -5.91
CA ASN A 214 11.38 -17.18 -7.35
C ASN A 214 10.35 -18.21 -7.82
N LEU A 215 9.82 -19.06 -6.91
CA LEU A 215 8.76 -20.01 -7.23
C LEU A 215 7.49 -19.34 -7.77
N ALA A 216 7.21 -18.12 -7.31
CA ALA A 216 6.04 -17.35 -7.70
C ALA A 216 6.38 -15.86 -7.79
N GLY A 217 7.44 -15.52 -8.53
CA GLY A 217 7.92 -14.13 -8.66
C GLY A 217 6.94 -13.15 -9.30
N TRP A 218 5.82 -13.64 -9.85
CA TRP A 218 4.71 -12.80 -10.34
C TRP A 218 3.72 -12.39 -9.24
N LEU A 219 3.76 -13.00 -8.06
CA LEU A 219 2.93 -12.59 -6.92
C LEU A 219 3.60 -11.39 -6.23
N GLY A 220 2.83 -10.32 -6.04
CA GLY A 220 3.23 -9.22 -5.16
C GLY A 220 3.12 -9.60 -3.68
N THR A 221 3.60 -8.72 -2.81
CA THR A 221 3.62 -8.96 -1.36
C THR A 221 2.20 -9.02 -0.78
N ALA A 222 1.28 -8.20 -1.29
CA ALA A 222 -0.14 -8.21 -0.89
C ALA A 222 -0.83 -9.55 -1.22
N GLU A 223 -0.61 -10.09 -2.42
CA GLU A 223 -1.21 -11.37 -2.81
C GLU A 223 -0.68 -12.52 -1.94
N VAL A 224 0.62 -12.50 -1.60
CA VAL A 224 1.19 -13.48 -0.67
C VAL A 224 0.60 -13.35 0.73
N ALA A 225 0.33 -12.13 1.20
CA ALA A 225 -0.38 -11.89 2.45
C ALA A 225 -1.81 -12.47 2.42
N GLU A 226 -2.53 -12.33 1.31
CA GLU A 226 -3.86 -12.94 1.16
C GLU A 226 -3.81 -14.48 1.23
N HIS A 227 -2.76 -15.12 0.70
CA HIS A 227 -2.60 -16.57 0.87
C HIS A 227 -2.36 -16.95 2.33
N ALA A 228 -1.56 -16.18 3.08
CA ALA A 228 -1.41 -16.39 4.52
C ALA A 228 -2.74 -16.21 5.27
N GLU A 229 -3.52 -15.18 4.92
CA GLU A 229 -4.82 -14.92 5.54
C GLU A 229 -5.80 -16.07 5.28
N ARG A 230 -5.92 -16.51 4.02
CA ARG A 230 -6.78 -17.64 3.62
C ARG A 230 -6.29 -18.97 4.23
N ALA A 231 -5.00 -19.08 4.57
CA ALA A 231 -4.44 -20.19 5.35
C ALA A 231 -4.77 -20.13 6.85
N GLY A 232 -5.32 -19.01 7.34
CA GLY A 232 -5.55 -18.75 8.76
C GLY A 232 -4.27 -18.41 9.54
N LEU A 233 -3.17 -18.08 8.84
CA LEU A 233 -1.92 -17.63 9.43
C LEU A 233 -1.99 -16.11 9.63
N LEU A 234 -2.77 -15.67 10.62
CA LEU A 234 -3.12 -14.26 10.78
C LEU A 234 -1.90 -13.37 11.04
N GLU A 235 -0.98 -13.81 11.90
CA GLU A 235 0.22 -13.05 12.26
C GLU A 235 1.13 -12.83 11.03
N ASP A 236 1.37 -13.90 10.26
CA ASP A 236 2.13 -13.85 9.01
C ASP A 236 1.45 -12.95 7.97
N ALA A 237 0.12 -13.06 7.84
CA ALA A 237 -0.65 -12.24 6.91
C ALA A 237 -0.53 -10.75 7.23
N ILE A 238 -0.69 -10.37 8.50
CA ILE A 238 -0.58 -8.98 8.95
C ILE A 238 0.84 -8.47 8.69
N ALA A 239 1.88 -9.24 9.03
CA ALA A 239 3.26 -8.84 8.77
C ALA A 239 3.52 -8.59 7.27
N GLN A 240 3.01 -9.45 6.38
CA GLN A 240 3.12 -9.26 4.94
C GLN A 240 2.29 -8.07 4.42
N PHE A 241 1.08 -7.83 4.95
CA PHE A 241 0.30 -6.65 4.59
C PHE A 241 0.99 -5.34 5.01
N VAL A 242 1.68 -5.30 6.16
CA VAL A 242 2.49 -4.14 6.57
C VAL A 242 3.62 -3.86 5.57
N ILE A 243 4.31 -4.91 5.11
CA ILE A 243 5.35 -4.78 4.07
C ILE A 243 4.72 -4.30 2.75
N ALA A 244 3.60 -4.90 2.33
CA ALA A 244 2.90 -4.51 1.11
C ALA A 244 2.40 -3.05 1.14
N GLY A 245 1.89 -2.60 2.29
CA GLY A 245 1.50 -1.20 2.51
C GLY A 245 2.69 -0.25 2.43
N THR A 246 3.84 -0.65 2.98
CA THR A 246 5.10 0.12 2.89
C THR A 246 5.60 0.21 1.45
N GLU A 247 5.59 -0.90 0.70
CA GLU A 247 5.95 -0.95 -0.72
C GLU A 247 5.01 -0.08 -1.58
N SER A 248 3.70 -0.15 -1.34
CA SER A 248 2.70 0.64 -2.06
C SER A 248 2.88 2.14 -1.79
N SER A 249 3.10 2.52 -0.52
CA SER A 249 3.41 3.91 -0.13
C SER A 249 4.71 4.41 -0.78
N SER A 250 5.75 3.57 -0.84
CA SER A 250 7.04 3.93 -1.46
C SER A 250 6.93 4.20 -2.97
N ARG A 251 5.89 3.66 -3.63
CA ARG A 251 5.56 3.93 -5.04
C ARG A 251 4.54 5.06 -5.22
N SER A 252 4.28 5.84 -4.17
CA SER A 252 3.29 6.92 -4.13
C SER A 252 1.83 6.46 -4.30
N ALA A 253 1.53 5.16 -4.18
CA ALA A 253 0.17 4.62 -4.29
C ALA A 253 -0.58 4.72 -2.94
N MET A 254 -0.78 5.94 -2.45
CA MET A 254 -1.28 6.21 -1.08
C MET A 254 -2.66 5.61 -0.79
N ALA A 255 -3.58 5.63 -1.76
CA ALA A 255 -4.92 5.09 -1.58
C ALA A 255 -4.90 3.56 -1.40
N GLU A 256 -4.07 2.86 -2.18
CA GLU A 256 -3.89 1.41 -2.08
C GLU A 256 -3.19 1.04 -0.77
N ALA A 257 -2.10 1.76 -0.42
CA ALA A 257 -1.38 1.56 0.84
C ALA A 257 -2.30 1.72 2.06
N ARG A 258 -3.15 2.75 2.07
CA ARG A 258 -4.16 2.97 3.11
C ARG A 258 -5.11 1.78 3.23
N GLN A 259 -5.69 1.32 2.11
CA GLN A 259 -6.62 0.19 2.11
C GLN A 259 -5.96 -1.10 2.64
N ILE A 260 -4.73 -1.38 2.22
CA ILE A 260 -3.97 -2.56 2.67
C ILE A 260 -3.74 -2.52 4.19
N LEU A 261 -3.34 -1.36 4.73
CA LEU A 261 -3.01 -1.22 6.15
C LEU A 261 -4.26 -1.15 7.05
N GLU A 262 -5.35 -0.55 6.57
CA GLU A 262 -6.66 -0.61 7.25
C GLU A 262 -7.16 -2.06 7.34
N HIS A 263 -6.97 -2.87 6.28
CA HIS A 263 -7.26 -4.30 6.32
C HIS A 263 -6.37 -5.05 7.32
N ALA A 264 -5.06 -4.76 7.35
CA ALA A 264 -4.14 -5.34 8.33
C ALA A 264 -4.57 -5.05 9.78
N LEU A 265 -5.03 -3.82 10.07
CA LEU A 265 -5.57 -3.45 11.38
C LEU A 265 -6.85 -4.20 11.72
N ALA A 266 -7.78 -4.34 10.77
CA ALA A 266 -8.98 -5.14 10.97
C ALA A 266 -8.67 -6.62 11.26
N LEU A 267 -7.63 -7.17 10.63
CA LEU A 267 -7.16 -8.53 10.91
C LEU A 267 -6.56 -8.70 12.31
N CYS A 268 -5.93 -7.66 12.86
CA CYS A 268 -5.39 -7.71 14.22
C CYS A 268 -6.47 -8.06 15.26
N GLU A 269 -7.71 -7.61 15.07
CA GLU A 269 -8.82 -7.91 15.99
C GLU A 269 -9.14 -9.42 16.10
N ARG A 270 -8.73 -10.21 15.11
CA ARG A 270 -8.92 -11.67 15.07
C ARG A 270 -7.77 -12.44 15.73
N VAL A 271 -6.68 -11.77 16.13
CA VAL A 271 -5.53 -12.39 16.82
C VAL A 271 -5.88 -12.56 18.30
N ALA A 272 -5.83 -13.79 18.80
CA ALA A 272 -6.26 -14.13 20.16
C ALA A 272 -5.27 -13.66 21.24
N ALA A 273 -3.96 -13.78 20.98
CA ALA A 273 -2.93 -13.36 21.91
C ALA A 273 -2.85 -11.83 21.96
N ALA A 274 -3.26 -11.23 23.08
CA ALA A 274 -3.32 -9.78 23.24
C ALA A 274 -1.95 -9.11 23.02
N ASP A 275 -0.88 -9.73 23.51
CA ASP A 275 0.50 -9.22 23.37
C ASP A 275 0.92 -9.13 21.90
N THR A 276 0.76 -10.24 21.16
CA THR A 276 1.06 -10.31 19.73
C THR A 276 0.17 -9.37 18.92
N ARG A 277 -1.13 -9.32 19.23
CA ARG A 277 -2.09 -8.42 18.59
C ARG A 277 -1.64 -6.97 18.72
N ASP A 278 -1.26 -6.54 19.92
CA ASP A 278 -0.87 -5.17 20.20
C ASP A 278 0.43 -4.80 19.44
N ALA A 279 1.42 -5.70 19.40
CA ALA A 279 2.64 -5.48 18.63
C ALA A 279 2.39 -5.39 17.10
N LEU A 280 1.49 -6.22 16.57
CA LEU A 280 1.09 -6.18 15.16
C LEU A 280 0.31 -4.91 14.82
N ARG A 281 -0.60 -4.47 15.71
CA ARG A 281 -1.31 -3.19 15.57
C ARG A 281 -0.34 -2.03 15.48
N LEU A 282 0.59 -1.92 16.43
CA LEU A 282 1.61 -0.87 16.43
C LEU A 282 2.44 -0.88 15.13
N SER A 283 2.81 -2.06 14.65
CA SER A 283 3.57 -2.19 13.39
C SER A 283 2.80 -1.66 12.18
N ALA A 284 1.50 -1.93 12.08
CA ALA A 284 0.65 -1.39 11.01
C ALA A 284 0.40 0.12 11.17
N MET A 285 0.22 0.60 12.41
CA MET A 285 -0.01 2.01 12.72
C MET A 285 1.19 2.89 12.37
N ILE A 286 2.42 2.41 12.57
CA ILE A 286 3.65 3.11 12.19
C ILE A 286 3.64 3.46 10.70
N VAL A 287 3.15 2.57 9.84
CA VAL A 287 3.11 2.78 8.39
C VAL A 287 1.88 3.61 7.98
N LEU A 288 0.73 3.36 8.60
CA LEU A 288 -0.52 4.04 8.24
C LEU A 288 -0.56 5.52 8.66
N GLY A 289 0.03 5.86 9.81
CA GLY A 289 -0.01 7.22 10.35
C GLY A 289 0.55 8.30 9.40
N PRO A 290 1.75 8.13 8.82
CA PRO A 290 2.30 9.06 7.82
C PRO A 290 1.43 9.16 6.57
N ILE A 291 0.82 8.05 6.12
CA ILE A 291 -0.07 8.03 4.94
C ILE A 291 -1.32 8.87 5.20
N LEU A 292 -1.96 8.71 6.37
CA LEU A 292 -3.12 9.53 6.73
C LEU A 292 -2.77 11.02 6.81
N THR A 293 -1.62 11.35 7.39
CA THR A 293 -1.13 12.73 7.51
C THR A 293 -0.81 13.33 6.14
N ALA A 294 -0.23 12.56 5.22
CA ALA A 294 0.11 13.03 3.88
C ALA A 294 -1.13 13.26 3.00
N VAL A 295 -2.15 12.41 3.13
CA VAL A 295 -3.37 12.49 2.30
C VAL A 295 -4.32 13.59 2.78
N GLU A 296 -4.47 13.76 4.10
CA GLU A 296 -5.46 14.67 4.68
C GLU A 296 -4.84 15.96 5.24
N GLY A 297 -3.51 16.01 5.35
CA GLY A 297 -2.74 17.13 5.89
C GLY A 297 -2.45 17.02 7.39
N PRO A 298 -1.73 18.03 7.95
CA PRO A 298 -1.22 18.00 9.32
C PRO A 298 -2.30 17.89 10.40
N ASN A 299 -3.53 18.31 10.09
CA ASN A 299 -4.66 18.31 11.04
C ASN A 299 -5.55 17.05 10.92
N SER A 300 -5.11 15.99 10.24
CA SER A 300 -5.87 14.75 10.03
C SER A 300 -6.42 14.18 11.35
N ALA A 301 -7.74 14.20 11.51
CA ALA A 301 -8.40 13.61 12.66
C ALA A 301 -8.24 12.07 12.73
N PRO A 302 -8.32 11.33 11.61
CA PRO A 302 -7.95 9.91 11.57
C PRO A 302 -6.52 9.63 12.02
N ALA A 303 -5.52 10.40 11.57
CA ALA A 303 -4.13 10.21 11.99
C ALA A 303 -3.97 10.46 13.51
N ARG A 304 -4.57 11.53 14.02
CA ARG A 304 -4.55 11.87 15.44
C ARG A 304 -5.11 10.74 16.31
N LYS A 305 -6.31 10.26 15.97
CA LYS A 305 -6.94 9.14 16.68
C LYS A 305 -6.07 7.88 16.64
N LEU A 306 -5.49 7.57 15.48
CA LEU A 306 -4.58 6.45 15.32
C LEU A 306 -3.39 6.57 16.28
N TYR A 307 -2.72 7.72 16.34
CA TYR A 307 -1.58 7.88 17.23
C TYR A 307 -1.97 7.91 18.73
N GLU A 308 -3.12 8.47 19.08
CA GLU A 308 -3.67 8.43 20.44
C GLU A 308 -3.89 6.99 20.93
N ASP A 309 -4.57 6.18 20.13
CA ASP A 309 -4.75 4.74 20.41
C ASP A 309 -3.39 4.03 20.47
N GLY A 310 -2.45 4.41 19.61
CA GLY A 310 -1.12 3.83 19.51
C GLY A 310 -0.28 4.06 20.76
N VAL A 311 -0.25 5.27 21.31
CA VAL A 311 0.50 5.59 22.53
C VAL A 311 -0.06 4.81 23.72
N VAL A 312 -1.39 4.62 23.80
CA VAL A 312 -2.01 3.79 24.84
C VAL A 312 -1.52 2.34 24.77
N ILE A 313 -1.39 1.78 23.57
CA ILE A 313 -0.86 0.43 23.37
C ILE A 313 0.64 0.39 23.68
N ALA A 314 1.42 1.32 23.15
CA ALA A 314 2.88 1.38 23.32
C ALA A 314 3.30 1.48 24.80
N ARG A 315 2.54 2.21 25.64
CA ARG A 315 2.79 2.31 27.08
C ARG A 315 2.66 1.00 27.85
N ARG A 316 1.76 0.12 27.39
CA ARG A 316 1.53 -1.19 28.01
C ARG A 316 2.63 -2.19 27.65
N ARG A 317 3.44 -1.91 26.63
CA ARG A 317 4.57 -2.75 26.22
C ARG A 317 5.74 -2.63 27.20
N PRO A 318 6.61 -3.66 27.28
CA PRO A 318 7.86 -3.59 28.03
C PRO A 318 8.72 -2.39 27.60
N VAL A 319 9.41 -1.76 28.56
CA VAL A 319 10.30 -0.61 28.31
C VAL A 319 11.34 -0.92 27.23
N ALA A 320 11.89 -2.14 27.24
CA ALA A 320 12.88 -2.61 26.28
C ALA A 320 12.40 -2.57 24.81
N GLU A 321 11.09 -2.57 24.57
CA GLU A 321 10.53 -2.46 23.22
C GLU A 321 10.14 -1.04 22.83
N ARG A 322 10.07 -0.08 23.78
CA ARG A 322 9.53 1.26 23.50
C ARG A 322 10.31 2.01 22.43
N ALA A 323 11.61 1.77 22.30
CA ALA A 323 12.43 2.31 21.23
C ALA A 323 11.84 2.01 19.84
N LYS A 324 11.41 0.76 19.62
CA LYS A 324 10.78 0.31 18.37
C LYS A 324 9.48 1.06 18.07
N TRP A 325 8.75 1.45 19.12
CA TRP A 325 7.44 2.11 19.01
C TRP A 325 7.54 3.64 19.01
N PHE A 326 8.75 4.21 19.04
CA PHE A 326 8.97 5.66 19.00
C PHE A 326 8.23 6.40 17.86
N PRO A 327 8.12 5.86 16.62
CA PRO A 327 7.39 6.57 15.56
C PRO A 327 5.92 6.86 15.89
N ILE A 328 5.30 6.05 16.77
CA ILE A 328 3.95 6.30 17.27
C ILE A 328 3.93 7.52 18.21
N TYR A 329 4.90 7.64 19.10
CA TYR A 329 5.07 8.81 19.97
C TYR A 329 5.35 10.09 19.16
N TRP A 330 6.23 9.99 18.16
CA TRP A 330 6.52 11.10 17.25
C TRP A 330 5.27 11.58 16.54
N GLY A 331 4.52 10.67 15.92
CA GLY A 331 3.28 11.00 15.23
C GLY A 331 2.22 11.58 16.15
N TRP A 332 2.12 11.07 17.39
CA TRP A 332 1.23 11.62 18.40
C TRP A 332 1.58 13.06 18.77
N TRP A 333 2.87 13.35 19.02
CA TRP A 333 3.34 14.71 19.27
C TRP A 333 3.10 15.62 18.04
N PHE A 334 3.40 15.14 16.84
CA PHE A 334 3.30 15.92 15.60
C PHE A 334 1.86 16.29 15.22
N THR A 335 0.88 15.45 15.56
CA THR A 335 -0.54 15.64 15.23
C THR A 335 -1.33 16.39 16.31
N ASP A 336 -0.62 16.97 17.30
CA ASP A 336 -1.24 17.79 18.33
C ASP A 336 -1.89 19.05 17.74
N THR A 337 -3.05 19.40 18.28
CA THR A 337 -3.75 20.64 17.94
C THR A 337 -3.55 21.72 19.00
N VAL A 338 -3.01 21.35 20.16
CA VAL A 338 -2.74 22.26 21.27
C VAL A 338 -1.23 22.41 21.41
N MET A 339 -0.73 23.65 21.37
CA MET A 339 0.70 23.95 21.47
C MET A 339 1.06 24.37 22.90
N ASP A 340 0.79 23.53 23.90
CA ASP A 340 1.08 23.80 25.33
C ASP A 340 2.32 23.05 25.86
N GLY A 341 2.83 22.09 25.07
CA GLY A 341 4.00 21.28 25.39
C GLY A 341 3.71 20.02 26.18
N GLU A 342 2.44 19.73 26.56
CA GLU A 342 2.09 18.56 27.36
C GLU A 342 2.55 17.26 26.69
N ARG A 343 2.24 17.07 25.40
CA ARG A 343 2.66 15.86 24.66
C ARG A 343 4.18 15.71 24.61
N ALA A 344 4.93 16.81 24.50
CA ALA A 344 6.39 16.76 24.47
C ALA A 344 6.98 16.28 25.81
N GLU A 345 6.44 16.76 26.95
CA GLU A 345 6.84 16.28 28.27
C GLU A 345 6.55 14.79 28.45
N VAL A 346 5.36 14.39 27.99
CA VAL A 346 4.91 13.02 28.08
C VAL A 346 5.82 12.09 27.27
N VAL A 347 6.17 12.46 26.04
CA VAL A 347 7.10 11.69 25.20
C VAL A 347 8.45 11.55 25.90
N LEU A 348 9.01 12.64 26.44
CA LEU A 348 10.29 12.60 27.14
C LEU A 348 10.24 11.72 28.40
N SER A 349 9.14 11.79 29.16
CA SER A 349 8.94 11.00 30.38
C SER A 349 8.78 9.51 30.07
N ASP A 350 7.91 9.15 29.12
CA ASP A 350 7.62 7.76 28.77
C ASP A 350 8.83 7.01 28.21
N LEU A 351 9.76 7.76 27.59
CA LEU A 351 10.96 7.22 26.96
C LEU A 351 12.22 7.42 27.80
N ARG A 352 12.13 7.97 29.02
CA ARG A 352 13.31 8.32 29.84
C ARG A 352 14.28 7.16 30.05
N ASP A 353 13.75 5.96 30.27
CA ASP A 353 14.53 4.76 30.59
C ASP A 353 14.85 3.91 29.34
N VAL A 354 14.67 4.46 28.13
CA VAL A 354 15.02 3.80 26.86
C VAL A 354 16.49 4.02 26.54
N GLU A 355 17.27 2.94 26.46
CA GLU A 355 18.70 2.95 26.13
C GLU A 355 18.98 2.99 24.61
N ASP A 356 18.39 3.96 23.91
CA ASP A 356 18.62 4.19 22.48
C ASP A 356 18.91 5.67 22.23
N ALA A 357 20.13 5.98 21.78
CA ALA A 357 20.60 7.36 21.62
C ALA A 357 19.78 8.17 20.61
N GLU A 358 19.28 7.53 19.55
CA GLU A 358 18.45 8.18 18.54
C GLU A 358 17.06 8.49 19.11
N VAL A 359 16.44 7.55 19.82
CA VAL A 359 15.14 7.78 20.47
C VAL A 359 15.26 8.88 21.52
N GLN A 360 16.34 8.88 22.31
CA GLN A 360 16.62 9.92 23.30
C GLN A 360 16.83 11.31 22.65
N LEU A 361 17.51 11.37 21.50
CA LEU A 361 17.68 12.58 20.71
C LEU A 361 16.32 13.10 20.22
N GLN A 362 15.52 12.24 19.59
CA GLN A 362 14.26 12.64 18.96
C GLN A 362 13.16 12.94 20.01
N ALA A 363 13.17 12.30 21.17
CA ALA A 363 12.29 12.68 22.29
C ALA A 363 12.58 14.10 22.79
N ARG A 364 13.88 14.47 22.88
CA ARG A 364 14.29 15.85 23.18
C ARG A 364 13.96 16.81 22.04
N HIS A 365 13.95 16.32 20.81
CA HIS A 365 13.53 17.09 19.64
C HIS A 365 12.10 17.60 19.76
N CYS A 366 11.19 16.75 20.20
CA CYS A 366 9.82 17.16 20.51
C CYS A 366 9.77 18.32 21.53
N VAL A 367 10.67 18.33 22.52
CA VAL A 367 10.71 19.35 23.57
C VAL A 367 11.29 20.67 23.04
N TRP A 368 12.47 20.69 22.42
CA TRP A 368 13.06 21.97 22.00
C TRP A 368 12.26 22.66 20.88
N ALA A 369 11.58 21.88 20.02
CA ALA A 369 10.71 22.41 18.97
C ALA A 369 9.50 23.16 19.56
N ILE A 370 8.97 22.73 20.71
CA ILE A 370 7.85 23.40 21.38
C ILE A 370 8.33 24.51 22.33
N ASP A 371 9.39 24.27 23.10
CA ASP A 371 9.89 25.23 24.09
C ASP A 371 10.27 26.58 23.48
N PHE A 372 10.80 26.60 22.25
CA PHE A 372 11.04 27.85 21.53
C PHE A 372 9.75 28.64 21.32
N ASN A 373 8.69 27.99 20.84
CA ASN A 373 7.39 28.62 20.58
C ASN A 373 6.69 29.09 21.87
N LEU A 374 6.93 28.40 22.98
CA LEU A 374 6.42 28.78 24.31
C LEU A 374 7.27 29.85 25.03
N GLY A 375 8.36 30.32 24.42
CA GLY A 375 9.26 31.31 25.02
C GLY A 375 10.14 30.75 26.14
N ARG A 376 10.24 29.43 26.30
CA ARG A 376 11.06 28.74 27.32
C ARG A 376 12.52 28.61 26.84
N HIS A 377 13.14 29.74 26.49
CA HIS A 377 14.39 29.79 25.75
C HIS A 377 15.59 29.15 26.47
N ASP A 378 15.76 29.37 27.78
CA ASP A 378 16.86 28.74 28.52
C ASP A 378 16.74 27.21 28.53
N ARG A 379 15.52 26.69 28.66
CA ARG A 379 15.25 25.26 28.61
C ARG A 379 15.45 24.70 27.20
N CYS A 380 15.02 25.42 26.17
CA CYS A 380 15.28 25.06 24.77
C CYS A 380 16.78 24.87 24.53
N ILE A 381 17.61 25.84 24.94
CA ILE A 381 19.08 25.76 24.81
C ILE A 381 19.64 24.52 25.53
N ALA A 382 19.28 24.33 26.80
CA ALA A 382 19.78 23.20 27.58
C ALA A 382 19.36 21.83 26.98
N THR A 383 18.13 21.75 26.46
CA THR A 383 17.59 20.52 25.84
C THR A 383 18.28 20.24 24.50
N VAL A 384 18.57 21.26 23.70
CA VAL A 384 19.37 21.13 22.47
C VAL A 384 20.78 20.65 22.80
N ASP A 385 21.48 21.28 23.75
CA ASP A 385 22.86 20.90 24.10
C ASP A 385 22.93 19.43 24.55
N ALA A 386 21.97 18.99 25.37
CA ALA A 386 21.83 17.58 25.76
C ALA A 386 21.54 16.67 24.55
N GLY A 387 20.65 17.08 23.65
CA GLY A 387 20.32 16.32 22.43
C GLY A 387 21.52 16.18 21.48
N LEU A 388 22.26 17.27 21.23
CA LEU A 388 23.42 17.26 20.33
C LEU A 388 24.53 16.31 20.80
N SER A 389 24.69 16.11 22.11
CA SER A 389 25.63 15.12 22.65
C SER A 389 25.31 13.67 22.27
N LEU A 390 24.02 13.39 21.97
CA LEU A 390 23.54 12.07 21.54
C LEU A 390 23.62 11.87 20.03
N TYR A 391 23.68 12.95 19.25
CA TYR A 391 23.60 12.91 17.79
C TYR A 391 24.71 12.07 17.14
N GLU A 392 25.93 12.12 17.69
CA GLU A 392 27.07 11.34 17.17
C GLU A 392 26.95 9.84 17.44
N HIS A 393 26.18 9.45 18.46
CA HIS A 393 25.99 8.07 18.90
C HIS A 393 24.71 7.43 18.33
N GLY A 394 23.85 8.24 17.70
CA GLY A 394 22.59 7.81 17.09
C GLY A 394 22.71 7.51 15.59
N HIS A 395 21.57 7.49 14.91
CA HIS A 395 21.49 7.29 13.46
C HIS A 395 21.70 8.60 12.69
N GLY A 396 21.50 9.75 13.36
CA GLY A 396 21.91 11.07 12.87
C GLY A 396 21.36 11.37 11.48
N LYS A 397 22.26 11.60 10.51
CA LYS A 397 21.90 11.93 9.11
C LYS A 397 20.96 10.92 8.45
N ALA A 398 20.99 9.64 8.83
CA ALA A 398 20.15 8.61 8.22
C ALA A 398 18.65 8.82 8.48
N HIS A 399 18.30 9.53 9.55
CA HIS A 399 16.91 9.82 9.93
C HIS A 399 16.46 11.25 9.57
N ALA A 400 17.27 12.01 8.83
CA ALA A 400 16.95 13.40 8.46
C ALA A 400 15.64 13.54 7.66
N ALA A 401 15.16 12.48 7.01
CA ALA A 401 13.86 12.48 6.31
C ALA A 401 12.73 11.81 7.11
N LEU A 402 13.04 11.11 8.20
CA LEU A 402 12.09 10.27 8.93
C LEU A 402 11.27 11.07 9.94
N PHE A 403 11.92 11.98 10.67
CA PHE A 403 11.29 12.75 11.74
C PHE A 403 11.33 14.25 11.39
N GLY A 404 10.16 14.82 11.08
CA GLY A 404 10.00 16.26 10.80
C GLY A 404 10.46 16.71 9.42
N GLY A 405 10.97 15.81 8.58
CA GLY A 405 11.44 16.12 7.22
C GLY A 405 12.74 16.93 7.16
N HIS A 406 13.49 17.00 8.27
CA HIS A 406 14.79 17.64 8.35
C HIS A 406 15.68 17.01 9.44
N ASP A 407 16.98 17.26 9.37
CA ASP A 407 17.97 16.76 10.32
C ASP A 407 17.82 17.40 11.71
N ALA A 408 17.82 16.55 12.74
CA ALA A 408 17.62 16.99 14.13
C ALA A 408 18.74 17.91 14.65
N ARG A 409 20.00 17.73 14.20
CA ARG A 409 21.11 18.62 14.58
C ARG A 409 20.97 19.98 13.94
N VAL A 410 20.55 20.05 12.66
CA VAL A 410 20.21 21.32 12.02
C VAL A 410 19.10 22.04 12.80
N CYS A 411 18.02 21.34 13.13
CA CYS A 411 16.91 21.90 13.91
C CYS A 411 17.38 22.44 15.26
N GLY A 412 18.09 21.61 16.02
CA GLY A 412 18.59 21.98 17.35
C GLY A 412 19.49 23.21 17.31
N LEU A 413 20.51 23.22 16.43
CA LEU A 413 21.43 24.36 16.30
C LEU A 413 20.70 25.66 15.90
N ALA A 414 19.70 25.58 15.03
CA ALA A 414 18.87 26.71 14.62
C ALA A 414 18.00 27.24 15.78
N HIS A 415 17.29 26.36 16.50
CA HIS A 415 16.44 26.76 17.64
C HIS A 415 17.27 27.29 18.82
N ARG A 416 18.46 26.73 19.05
CA ARG A 416 19.44 27.24 20.01
C ARG A 416 19.91 28.64 19.62
N ALA A 417 20.20 28.88 18.34
CA ALA A 417 20.58 30.20 17.85
C ALA A 417 19.48 31.25 18.08
N LEU A 418 18.24 30.94 17.71
CA LEU A 418 17.10 31.83 17.93
C LEU A 418 16.84 32.08 19.43
N SER A 419 16.88 31.03 20.25
CA SER A 419 16.73 31.16 21.71
C SER A 419 17.85 31.98 22.35
N MET A 420 19.11 31.78 21.92
CA MET A 420 20.25 32.56 22.38
C MET A 420 20.09 34.05 22.09
N TRP A 421 19.47 34.42 20.97
CA TRP A 421 19.15 35.81 20.67
C TRP A 421 18.19 36.40 21.71
N PHE A 422 17.11 35.69 22.03
CA PHE A 422 16.10 36.16 22.99
C PHE A 422 16.59 36.24 24.45
N VAL A 423 17.56 35.42 24.85
CA VAL A 423 18.20 35.51 26.18
C VAL A 423 19.41 36.45 26.22
N GLY A 424 19.62 37.27 25.19
CA GLY A 424 20.66 38.30 25.18
C GLY A 424 22.09 37.78 24.95
N LYS A 425 22.25 36.65 24.25
CA LYS A 425 23.55 36.04 23.90
C LYS A 425 23.83 36.13 22.39
N PRO A 426 24.03 37.33 21.81
CA PRO A 426 24.07 37.55 20.35
C PRO A 426 25.26 36.88 19.64
N ALA A 427 26.43 36.80 20.29
CA ALA A 427 27.60 36.12 19.72
C ALA A 427 27.37 34.60 19.61
N GLY A 428 26.79 33.99 20.65
CA GLY A 428 26.42 32.57 20.65
C GLY A 428 25.33 32.27 19.62
N ALA A 429 24.34 33.16 19.47
CA ALA A 429 23.30 33.03 18.46
C ALA A 429 23.86 32.95 17.03
N LEU A 430 24.78 33.85 16.68
CA LEU A 430 25.44 33.85 15.37
C LEU A 430 26.29 32.61 15.14
N HIS A 431 27.04 32.20 16.16
CA HIS A 431 27.89 31.01 16.08
C HIS A 431 27.04 29.75 15.82
N SER A 432 26.01 29.52 16.64
CA SER A 432 25.12 28.36 16.51
C SER A 432 24.36 28.36 15.17
N MET A 433 23.98 29.52 14.63
CA MET A 433 23.33 29.59 13.32
C MET A 433 24.30 29.27 12.17
N SER A 434 25.55 29.74 12.26
CA SER A 434 26.59 29.41 11.29
C SER A 434 26.89 27.91 11.27
N GLU A 435 26.93 27.27 12.45
CA GLU A 435 27.05 25.82 12.58
C GLU A 435 25.85 25.10 11.94
N ALA A 436 24.62 25.55 12.21
CA ALA A 436 23.41 24.98 11.62
C ALA A 436 23.45 25.01 10.09
N ARG A 437 23.82 26.17 9.53
CA ARG A 437 23.94 26.39 8.08
C ARG A 437 25.00 25.50 7.46
N SER A 438 26.20 25.48 8.03
CA SER A 438 27.32 24.68 7.53
C SER A 438 26.97 23.20 7.57
N TRP A 439 26.40 22.72 8.67
CA TRP A 439 25.99 21.33 8.80
C TRP A 439 24.90 20.96 7.81
N ALA A 440 23.88 21.81 7.64
CA ALA A 440 22.80 21.58 6.69
C ALA A 440 23.32 21.39 5.27
N GLN A 441 24.25 22.25 4.82
CA GLN A 441 24.90 22.12 3.52
C GLN A 441 25.69 20.80 3.38
N GLN A 442 26.39 20.37 4.44
CA GLN A 442 27.12 19.10 4.49
C GLN A 442 26.21 17.86 4.49
N THR A 443 24.93 17.98 4.85
CA THR A 443 23.99 16.85 4.73
C THR A 443 23.58 16.59 3.28
N GLY A 444 23.61 17.62 2.43
CA GLY A 444 23.07 17.56 1.07
C GLY A 444 21.55 17.33 1.01
N HIS A 445 20.86 17.28 2.16
CA HIS A 445 19.43 17.01 2.24
C HIS A 445 18.65 18.33 2.12
N ALA A 446 17.87 18.46 1.04
CA ALA A 446 17.20 19.72 0.68
C ALA A 446 16.26 20.23 1.79
N GLY A 447 15.53 19.34 2.49
CA GLY A 447 14.67 19.73 3.61
C GLY A 447 15.44 20.32 4.79
N SER A 448 16.64 19.83 5.07
CA SER A 448 17.51 20.36 6.12
C SER A 448 18.12 21.71 5.74
N ILE A 449 18.54 21.87 4.49
CA ILE A 449 19.03 23.16 3.97
C ILE A 449 17.92 24.21 4.03
N ALA A 450 16.71 23.86 3.57
CA ALA A 450 15.55 24.73 3.64
C ALA A 450 15.25 25.15 5.09
N HIS A 451 15.25 24.19 6.02
CA HIS A 451 15.00 24.46 7.43
C HIS A 451 16.05 25.40 8.05
N ALA A 452 17.34 25.23 7.74
CA ALA A 452 18.40 26.12 8.20
C ALA A 452 18.18 27.56 7.68
N TYR A 453 17.93 27.72 6.39
CA TYR A 453 17.75 29.04 5.77
C TYR A 453 16.52 29.78 6.29
N LEU A 454 15.40 29.08 6.53
CA LEU A 454 14.21 29.68 7.13
C LEU A 454 14.49 30.26 8.53
N ASN A 455 15.20 29.50 9.37
CA ASN A 455 15.54 29.95 10.71
C ASN A 455 16.61 31.06 10.70
N GLU A 456 17.57 31.00 9.78
CA GLU A 456 18.56 32.07 9.60
C GLU A 456 17.91 33.38 9.14
N ALA A 457 16.98 33.31 8.18
CA ALA A 457 16.18 34.46 7.77
C ALA A 457 15.41 35.06 8.96
N MET A 458 14.80 34.20 9.79
CA MET A 458 14.12 34.65 11.01
C MET A 458 15.07 35.35 11.99
N LEU A 459 16.28 34.81 12.20
CA LEU A 459 17.30 35.45 13.03
C LEU A 459 17.65 36.85 12.51
N HIS A 460 17.82 37.01 11.20
CA HIS A 460 18.08 38.32 10.58
C HIS A 460 16.89 39.28 10.71
N CYS A 461 15.65 38.79 10.65
CA CYS A 461 14.46 39.58 10.99
C CYS A 461 14.53 40.12 12.41
N TYR A 462 14.82 39.28 13.41
CA TYR A 462 14.94 39.69 14.81
C TYR A 462 16.06 40.71 15.04
N ARG A 463 17.16 40.57 14.30
CA ARG A 463 18.32 41.48 14.33
C ARG A 463 18.11 42.77 13.53
N ARG A 464 17.06 42.84 12.71
CA ARG A 464 16.86 43.89 11.68
C ARG A 464 18.06 44.02 10.73
N ASP A 465 18.73 42.91 10.44
CA ASP A 465 19.86 42.84 9.53
C ASP A 465 19.38 42.54 8.10
N PHE A 466 18.79 43.55 7.46
CA PHE A 466 18.13 43.38 6.16
C PHE A 466 19.11 43.07 5.02
N SER A 467 20.39 43.43 5.16
CA SER A 467 21.42 43.10 4.17
C SER A 467 21.65 41.59 4.14
N MET A 468 21.87 40.98 5.31
CA MET A 468 22.05 39.54 5.40
C MET A 468 20.75 38.79 5.08
N LEU A 469 19.59 39.32 5.49
CA LEU A 469 18.30 38.73 5.13
C LEU A 469 18.11 38.64 3.60
N ARG A 470 18.46 39.68 2.85
CA ARG A 470 18.41 39.65 1.37
C ARG A 470 19.35 38.59 0.77
N SER A 471 20.51 38.34 1.38
CA SER A 471 21.38 37.23 0.97
C SER A 471 20.70 35.88 1.16
N VAL A 472 20.13 35.62 2.34
CA VAL A 472 19.45 34.34 2.64
C VAL A 472 18.21 34.14 1.76
N ILE A 473 17.47 35.21 1.46
CA ILE A 473 16.35 35.16 0.50
C ILE A 473 16.81 34.70 -0.88
N ALA A 474 17.96 35.18 -1.37
CA ALA A 474 18.52 34.75 -2.65
C ALA A 474 18.87 33.24 -2.62
N ASP A 475 19.44 32.76 -1.52
CA ASP A 475 19.74 31.34 -1.33
C ASP A 475 18.47 30.47 -1.26
N LEU A 476 17.41 30.96 -0.60
CA LEU A 476 16.09 30.32 -0.57
C LEU A 476 15.51 30.21 -1.98
N ARG A 477 15.54 31.29 -2.77
CA ARG A 477 15.06 31.28 -4.16
C ARG A 477 15.80 30.25 -5.01
N HIS A 478 17.13 30.23 -4.94
CA HIS A 478 17.94 29.26 -5.66
C HIS A 478 17.57 27.82 -5.31
N LEU A 479 17.34 27.53 -4.02
CA LEU A 479 16.91 26.21 -3.56
C LEU A 479 15.51 25.85 -4.11
N THR A 480 14.58 26.80 -4.10
CA THR A 480 13.20 26.58 -4.58
C THR A 480 13.11 26.37 -6.08
N GLU A 481 13.93 27.06 -6.87
CA GLU A 481 14.03 26.89 -8.33
C GLU A 481 14.60 25.50 -8.66
N ARG A 482 15.63 25.06 -7.93
CA ARG A 482 16.28 23.77 -8.15
C ARG A 482 15.41 22.57 -7.78
N HIS A 483 14.65 22.66 -6.69
CA HIS A 483 13.92 21.52 -6.12
C HIS A 483 12.40 21.63 -6.21
N HIS A 484 11.87 22.68 -6.86
CA HIS A 484 10.43 22.94 -7.01
C HIS A 484 9.67 22.90 -5.67
N MET A 485 10.02 23.81 -4.75
CA MET A 485 9.45 23.88 -3.40
C MET A 485 8.52 25.10 -3.23
N PRO A 486 7.24 25.03 -3.61
CA PRO A 486 6.35 26.21 -3.66
C PRO A 486 6.08 26.83 -2.28
N ALA A 487 5.96 26.03 -1.21
CA ALA A 487 5.78 26.55 0.14
C ALA A 487 6.98 27.38 0.62
N LEU A 488 8.19 26.94 0.26
CA LEU A 488 9.42 27.65 0.60
C LEU A 488 9.59 28.93 -0.24
N ALA A 489 9.13 28.91 -1.50
CA ALA A 489 9.09 30.11 -2.35
C ALA A 489 8.16 31.19 -1.77
N ALA A 490 6.99 30.79 -1.27
CA ALA A 490 6.07 31.69 -0.57
C ALA A 490 6.72 32.28 0.70
N ALA A 491 7.45 31.47 1.48
CA ALA A 491 8.17 31.96 2.65
C ALA A 491 9.25 33.00 2.28
N ALA A 492 10.01 32.76 1.20
CA ALA A 492 10.99 33.73 0.70
C ALA A 492 10.31 35.07 0.31
N GLN A 493 9.14 35.01 -0.33
CA GLN A 493 8.35 36.19 -0.69
C GLN A 493 7.87 36.97 0.54
N ILE A 494 7.47 36.27 1.61
CA ILE A 494 7.10 36.90 2.89
C ILE A 494 8.29 37.66 3.48
N PHE A 495 9.49 37.05 3.48
CA PHE A 495 10.70 37.73 3.98
C PHE A 495 11.11 38.93 3.11
N GLU A 496 10.87 38.91 1.80
CA GLU A 496 11.04 40.09 0.95
C GLU A 496 10.06 41.18 1.30
N GLY A 497 8.79 40.83 1.49
CA GLY A 497 7.79 41.77 1.96
C GLY A 497 8.22 42.43 3.26
N TRP A 498 8.86 41.67 4.15
CA TRP A 498 9.38 42.16 5.43
C TRP A 498 10.51 43.17 5.23
N CYS A 499 11.48 42.85 4.37
CA CYS A 499 12.55 43.77 4.00
C CYS A 499 12.00 45.08 3.40
N ASP A 500 11.06 44.99 2.47
CA ASP A 500 10.57 46.14 1.72
C ASP A 500 9.69 47.05 2.59
N GLY A 501 8.84 46.47 3.44
CA GLY A 501 8.06 47.22 4.42
C GLY A 501 8.94 47.99 5.40
N ASN A 502 10.01 47.36 5.92
CA ASN A 502 10.97 48.03 6.81
C ASN A 502 11.89 49.04 6.10
N ALA A 503 12.01 48.96 4.77
CA ALA A 503 12.69 49.95 3.93
C ALA A 503 11.78 51.13 3.52
N GLY A 504 10.54 51.18 4.00
CA GLY A 504 9.57 52.25 3.72
C GLY A 504 8.60 51.97 2.57
N GLN A 505 8.72 50.83 1.89
CA GLN A 505 7.81 50.39 0.82
C GLN A 505 6.65 49.57 1.38
N VAL A 506 5.87 50.17 2.29
CA VAL A 506 4.86 49.47 3.11
C VAL A 506 3.80 48.74 2.28
N GLU A 507 3.28 49.36 1.21
CA GLU A 507 2.25 48.75 0.37
C GLU A 507 2.79 47.54 -0.41
N GLY A 508 3.93 47.70 -1.09
CA GLY A 508 4.59 46.60 -1.80
C GLY A 508 5.05 45.47 -0.87
N GLY A 509 5.48 45.82 0.34
CA GLY A 509 5.82 44.84 1.37
C GLY A 509 4.62 44.02 1.84
N ARG A 510 3.49 44.70 2.11
CA ARG A 510 2.24 44.07 2.52
C ARG A 510 1.69 43.14 1.44
N ASP A 511 1.71 43.57 0.18
CA ASP A 511 1.15 42.80 -0.93
C ASP A 511 1.94 41.50 -1.19
N LYS A 512 3.24 41.47 -0.87
CA LYS A 512 4.05 40.26 -0.92
C LYS A 512 3.77 39.26 0.21
N MET A 513 3.28 39.72 1.36
CA MET A 513 2.99 38.87 2.53
C MET A 513 1.57 38.29 2.54
N ARG A 514 0.67 38.83 1.73
CA ARG A 514 -0.69 38.30 1.52
C ARG A 514 -0.65 37.13 0.55
#